data_AF-A0A8T4NKB8-F1
#
_entry.id   AF-A0A8T4NKB8-F1
#
_cell.length_a   1.000
_cell.length_b   1.000
_cell.length_c   1.000
_cell.angle_alpha   90.00
_cell.angle_beta   90.00
_cell.angle_gamma   90.00
#
_symmetry.space_group_name_H-M   'P 1'
#
loop_
_entity.id
_entity.type
_entity.pdbx_description
1 polymer ?
#
loop_
_entity_poly.entity_id
_entity_poly.type
_entity_poly.pdbx_seq_one_letter_code
_entity_poly.pdbx_strand_id
1 'polypeptide(L)'
;MQIVGFNLTKISVERSSNFKRVPINTSIEFTNIEKEKIDVLKDQEAVKVNFKFAILHGEGDQNSPPKEEDILGSAKFEGSIILSTEKEEAKKIQKSWKKKELEPAFQVPLYNFILRKCSPKAVQLADDIGLPSHLQIPQIKPRQNSN
;
A
#
# COMPACT_ATOMS: atom_id res chain seq x y z
N MET A 1 -18.42 -8.21 -1.92
CA MET A 1 -17.08 -8.21 -1.29
C MET A 1 -17.00 -7.42 0.02
N GLN A 2 -16.44 -8.02 1.09
CA GLN A 2 -16.10 -7.38 2.37
C GLN A 2 -14.68 -7.75 2.80
N ILE A 3 -13.92 -6.83 3.43
CA ILE A 3 -12.61 -7.15 4.03
C ILE A 3 -12.83 -7.72 5.43
N VAL A 4 -12.34 -8.94 5.68
CA VAL A 4 -12.50 -9.67 6.95
C VAL A 4 -11.19 -9.88 7.69
N GLY A 5 -10.05 -9.68 7.02
CA GLY A 5 -8.73 -9.80 7.65
C GLY A 5 -7.71 -8.88 6.99
N PHE A 6 -6.74 -8.43 7.79
CA PHE A 6 -5.58 -7.67 7.34
C PHE A 6 -4.41 -7.91 8.28
N ASN A 7 -3.24 -8.18 7.71
CA ASN A 7 -2.00 -8.31 8.46
C ASN A 7 -0.82 -7.78 7.64
N LEU A 8 0.17 -7.27 8.34
CA LEU A 8 1.48 -6.96 7.77
C LEU A 8 2.43 -8.11 8.12
N THR A 9 3.16 -8.61 7.12
CA THR A 9 4.18 -9.65 7.29
C THR A 9 5.56 -9.06 7.41
N LYS A 10 5.81 -7.89 6.81
CA LYS A 10 7.08 -7.18 6.89
C LYS A 10 6.89 -5.68 6.80
N ILE A 11 7.68 -4.94 7.57
CA ILE A 11 7.85 -3.49 7.47
C ILE A 11 9.37 -3.24 7.44
N SER A 12 9.86 -2.52 6.43
CA SER A 12 11.25 -2.05 6.34
C SER A 12 11.24 -0.56 6.09
N VAL A 13 11.98 0.19 6.91
CA VAL A 13 12.15 1.63 6.71
C VAL A 13 13.62 1.95 6.81
N GLU A 14 14.16 2.55 5.77
CA GLU A 14 15.59 2.74 5.59
C GLU A 14 15.85 4.16 5.10
N ARG A 15 16.90 4.77 5.64
CA ARG A 15 17.40 6.08 5.19
C ARG A 15 18.90 5.99 5.04
N SER A 16 19.38 6.43 3.87
CA SER A 16 20.81 6.52 3.61
C SER A 16 21.45 7.65 4.43
N SER A 17 22.70 7.46 4.84
CA SER A 17 23.47 8.47 5.58
C SER A 17 23.70 9.74 4.76
N ASN A 18 23.75 9.64 3.43
CA ASN A 18 23.91 10.75 2.48
C ASN A 18 22.58 11.30 1.94
N PHE A 19 21.47 11.11 2.68
CA PHE A 19 20.15 11.54 2.24
C PHE A 19 20.10 13.02 1.84
N LYS A 20 19.65 13.28 0.61
CA LYS A 20 19.28 14.60 0.09
C LYS A 20 17.81 14.60 -0.29
N ARG A 21 17.19 15.78 -0.31
CA ARG A 21 15.76 15.90 -0.67
C ARG A 21 15.59 15.55 -2.16
N VAL A 22 14.87 14.47 -2.42
CA VAL A 22 14.59 13.91 -3.77
C VAL A 22 13.09 13.70 -3.95
N PRO A 23 12.61 13.48 -5.19
CA PRO A 23 11.23 13.11 -5.46
C PRO A 23 10.78 11.88 -4.66
N ILE A 24 9.48 11.85 -4.36
CA ILE A 24 8.84 10.75 -3.63
C ILE A 24 7.97 9.98 -4.63
N ASN A 25 8.21 8.68 -4.73
CA ASN A 25 7.44 7.77 -5.57
C ASN A 25 6.70 6.77 -4.70
N THR A 26 5.40 6.60 -4.93
CA THR A 26 4.54 5.69 -4.16
C THR A 26 3.98 4.62 -5.08
N SER A 27 4.09 3.35 -4.69
CA SER A 27 3.59 2.23 -5.48
C SER A 27 2.89 1.19 -4.63
N ILE A 28 1.87 0.55 -5.20
CA ILE A 28 1.20 -0.62 -4.62
C ILE A 28 1.16 -1.72 -5.69
N GLU A 29 1.69 -2.88 -5.34
CA GLU A 29 1.71 -4.07 -6.17
C GLU A 29 0.94 -5.19 -5.47
N PHE A 30 0.06 -5.88 -6.18
CA PHE A 30 -0.53 -7.15 -5.71
C PHE A 30 0.38 -8.28 -6.19
N THR A 31 0.89 -9.11 -5.28
CA THR A 31 1.89 -10.14 -5.62
C THR A 31 1.31 -11.54 -5.78
N ASN A 32 0.22 -11.83 -5.06
CA ASN A 32 -0.48 -13.11 -5.14
C ASN A 32 -1.96 -12.92 -4.79
N ILE A 33 -2.82 -13.68 -5.47
CA ILE A 33 -4.25 -13.74 -5.16
C ILE A 33 -4.70 -15.19 -5.23
N GLU A 34 -5.12 -15.73 -4.09
CA GLU A 34 -5.48 -17.13 -3.93
C GLU A 34 -6.74 -17.31 -3.10
N LYS A 35 -7.42 -18.44 -3.28
CA LYS A 35 -8.53 -18.82 -2.39
C LYS A 35 -7.94 -19.35 -1.09
N GLU A 36 -8.48 -18.88 0.03
CA GLU A 36 -8.14 -19.37 1.35
C GLU A 36 -9.40 -20.02 1.93
N LYS A 37 -9.27 -21.23 2.49
CA LYS A 37 -10.39 -21.85 3.20
C LYS A 37 -10.44 -21.27 4.60
N ILE A 38 -11.59 -20.68 4.95
CA ILE A 38 -11.86 -20.19 6.29
C ILE A 38 -13.17 -20.81 6.73
N ASP A 39 -13.10 -21.76 7.66
CA ASP A 39 -14.24 -22.59 8.07
C ASP A 39 -15.41 -21.79 8.67
N VAL A 40 -15.14 -20.56 9.15
CA VAL A 40 -16.14 -19.64 9.70
C VAL A 40 -17.03 -19.03 8.60
N LEU A 41 -16.54 -18.98 7.35
CA LEU A 41 -17.29 -18.46 6.21
C LEU A 41 -18.08 -19.62 5.59
N LYS A 42 -19.37 -19.73 5.95
CA LYS A 42 -20.24 -20.81 5.46
C LYS A 42 -20.53 -20.70 3.96
N ASP A 43 -21.23 -19.63 3.57
CA ASP A 43 -21.75 -19.44 2.21
C ASP A 43 -20.87 -18.51 1.35
N GLN A 44 -19.76 -18.04 1.92
CA GLN A 44 -18.83 -17.12 1.26
C GLN A 44 -17.46 -17.79 1.07
N GLU A 45 -16.77 -17.40 0.00
CA GLU A 45 -15.39 -17.81 -0.22
C GLU A 45 -14.45 -16.73 0.33
N ALA A 46 -13.35 -17.16 0.94
CA ALA A 46 -12.25 -16.28 1.30
C ALA A 46 -11.24 -16.19 0.15
N VAL A 47 -10.84 -14.96 -0.17
CA VAL A 47 -9.77 -14.67 -1.13
C VAL A 47 -8.68 -13.89 -0.41
N LYS A 48 -7.49 -14.46 -0.40
CA LYS A 48 -6.28 -13.84 0.14
C LYS A 48 -5.58 -13.05 -0.96
N VAL A 49 -5.28 -11.80 -0.68
CA VAL A 49 -4.55 -10.89 -1.57
C VAL A 49 -3.28 -10.46 -0.87
N ASN A 50 -2.13 -10.91 -1.37
CA ASN A 50 -0.83 -10.45 -0.91
C ASN A 50 -0.45 -9.17 -1.65
N PHE A 51 0.14 -8.22 -0.94
CA PHE A 51 0.51 -6.93 -1.50
C PHE A 51 1.88 -6.47 -1.02
N LYS A 52 2.48 -5.60 -1.82
CA LYS A 52 3.62 -4.75 -1.48
C LYS A 52 3.21 -3.29 -1.65
N PHE A 53 3.51 -2.49 -0.65
CA PHE A 53 3.35 -1.04 -0.70
C PHE A 53 4.70 -0.39 -0.43
N ALA A 54 5.12 0.52 -1.29
CA ALA A 54 6.41 1.18 -1.17
C ALA A 54 6.27 2.70 -1.34
N ILE A 55 7.00 3.42 -0.50
CA ILE A 55 7.30 4.84 -0.66
C ILE A 55 8.81 4.94 -0.81
N LEU A 56 9.26 5.45 -1.95
CA LEU A 56 10.66 5.51 -2.34
C LEU A 56 11.09 6.97 -2.52
N HIS A 57 12.21 7.31 -1.91
CA HIS A 57 12.89 8.59 -2.08
C HIS A 57 14.10 8.36 -2.98
N GLY A 58 14.00 8.73 -4.25
CA GLY A 58 15.09 8.54 -5.21
C GLY A 58 14.87 9.35 -6.48
N GLU A 59 15.92 9.49 -7.28
CA GLU A 59 15.84 10.17 -8.58
C GLU A 59 15.04 9.30 -9.56
N GLY A 60 13.82 9.73 -9.85
CA GLY A 60 12.86 9.05 -10.73
C GLY A 60 11.58 9.87 -10.83
N ASP A 61 10.78 9.64 -11.87
CA ASP A 61 9.49 10.28 -12.07
C ASP A 61 8.34 9.27 -11.93
N GLN A 62 7.10 9.74 -12.05
CA GLN A 62 5.92 8.87 -11.88
C GLN A 62 5.81 7.75 -12.93
N ASN A 63 6.46 7.91 -14.09
CA ASN A 63 6.46 6.93 -15.17
C ASN A 63 7.70 6.01 -15.13
N SER A 64 8.75 6.43 -14.42
CA SER A 64 10.01 5.71 -14.24
C SER A 64 10.43 5.71 -12.77
N PRO A 65 10.04 4.68 -11.99
CA PRO A 65 10.41 4.59 -10.59
C PRO A 65 11.93 4.60 -10.43
N PRO A 66 12.45 5.09 -9.28
CA PRO A 66 13.88 5.20 -9.05
C PRO A 66 14.52 3.81 -9.09
N LYS A 67 15.69 3.72 -9.72
CA LYS A 67 16.50 2.50 -9.69
C LYS A 67 16.97 2.25 -8.26
N GLU A 68 17.18 0.98 -7.90
CA GLU A 68 17.55 0.61 -6.52
C GLU A 68 18.82 1.35 -6.04
N GLU A 69 19.77 1.59 -6.94
CA GLU A 69 21.01 2.34 -6.69
C GLU A 69 20.80 3.82 -6.36
N ASP A 70 19.68 4.41 -6.80
CA ASP A 70 19.33 5.82 -6.62
C ASP A 70 18.37 6.05 -5.43
N ILE A 71 17.93 4.97 -4.75
CA ILE A 71 17.04 5.06 -3.59
C ILE A 71 17.86 5.51 -2.37
N LEU A 72 17.60 6.73 -1.92
CA LEU A 72 18.21 7.32 -0.73
C LEU A 72 17.39 7.09 0.53
N GLY A 73 16.14 6.69 0.39
CA GLY A 73 15.29 6.31 1.52
C GLY A 73 14.07 5.54 1.07
N SER A 74 13.56 4.64 1.91
CA SER A 74 12.39 3.86 1.58
C SER A 74 11.56 3.50 2.81
N ALA A 75 10.25 3.36 2.59
CA ALA A 75 9.33 2.70 3.51
C ALA A 75 8.60 1.61 2.71
N LYS A 76 8.90 0.34 2.99
CA LYS A 76 8.39 -0.85 2.28
C LYS A 76 7.53 -1.67 3.25
N PHE A 77 6.31 -1.98 2.85
CA PHE A 77 5.33 -2.77 3.60
C PHE A 77 4.91 -3.97 2.78
N GLU A 78 4.92 -5.14 3.39
CA GLU A 78 4.41 -6.38 2.81
C GLU A 78 3.32 -6.93 3.72
N GLY A 79 2.27 -7.50 3.13
CA GLY A 79 1.15 -8.02 3.90
C GLY A 79 0.13 -8.74 3.08
N SER A 80 -0.97 -9.08 3.74
CA SER A 80 -2.11 -9.75 3.13
C SER A 80 -3.44 -9.17 3.59
N ILE A 81 -4.41 -9.16 2.68
CA ILE A 81 -5.81 -8.81 2.91
C ILE A 81 -6.62 -10.08 2.67
N ILE A 82 -7.56 -10.37 3.57
CA ILE A 82 -8.53 -11.45 3.39
C ILE A 82 -9.88 -10.81 3.06
N LEU A 83 -10.41 -11.20 1.91
CA LEU A 83 -11.71 -10.78 1.41
C LEU A 83 -12.70 -11.91 1.60
N SER A 84 -13.88 -11.60 2.14
CA SER A 84 -15.05 -12.46 2.05
C SER A 84 -15.89 -12.03 0.86
N THR A 85 -16.22 -12.98 0.00
CA THR A 85 -16.87 -12.73 -1.28
C THR A 85 -17.81 -13.87 -1.65
N GLU A 86 -18.80 -13.59 -2.50
CA GLU A 86 -19.61 -14.64 -3.09
C GLU A 86 -18.78 -15.52 -4.03
N LYS A 87 -19.21 -16.77 -4.22
CA LYS A 87 -18.51 -17.78 -5.03
C LYS A 87 -18.28 -17.35 -6.48
N GLU A 88 -19.25 -16.67 -7.09
CA GLU A 88 -19.12 -16.17 -8.46
C GLU A 88 -18.14 -15.00 -8.55
N GLU A 89 -18.19 -14.08 -7.59
CA GLU A 89 -17.28 -12.94 -7.48
C GLU A 89 -15.82 -13.41 -7.22
N ALA A 90 -15.61 -14.42 -6.37
CA ALA A 90 -14.31 -15.04 -6.16
C ALA A 90 -13.73 -15.69 -7.42
N LYS A 91 -14.55 -16.39 -8.21
CA LYS A 91 -14.14 -16.96 -9.50
C LYS A 91 -13.75 -15.87 -10.50
N LYS A 92 -14.47 -14.73 -10.52
CA LYS A 92 -14.12 -13.58 -11.37
C LYS A 92 -12.76 -13.02 -10.98
N ILE A 93 -12.55 -12.73 -9.70
CA ILE A 93 -11.25 -12.23 -9.18
C ILE A 93 -10.11 -13.17 -9.60
N GLN A 94 -10.26 -14.47 -9.43
CA GLN A 94 -9.24 -15.44 -9.85
C GLN A 94 -9.00 -15.47 -11.36
N LYS A 95 -10.05 -15.39 -12.18
CA LYS A 95 -9.92 -15.37 -13.65
C LYS A 95 -9.21 -14.11 -14.13
N SER A 96 -9.56 -12.96 -13.56
CA SER A 96 -8.93 -11.68 -13.90
C SER A 96 -7.45 -11.69 -13.47
N TRP A 97 -7.17 -12.16 -12.25
CA TRP A 97 -5.78 -12.31 -11.76
C TRP A 97 -4.91 -13.25 -12.61
N LYS A 98 -5.48 -14.33 -13.17
CA LYS A 98 -4.74 -15.20 -14.10
C LYS A 98 -4.25 -14.46 -15.36
N LYS A 99 -4.91 -13.37 -15.75
CA LYS A 99 -4.48 -12.47 -16.81
C LYS A 99 -3.55 -11.36 -16.32
N LYS A 100 -3.20 -11.34 -15.03
CA LYS A 100 -2.50 -10.27 -14.31
C LYS A 100 -3.21 -8.92 -14.35
N GLU A 101 -4.52 -8.93 -14.58
CA GLU A 101 -5.36 -7.73 -14.64
C GLU A 101 -6.47 -7.86 -13.60
N LEU A 102 -6.52 -6.96 -12.61
CA LEU A 102 -7.66 -6.88 -11.71
C LEU A 102 -8.67 -5.90 -12.28
N GLU A 103 -9.96 -6.26 -12.27
CA GLU A 103 -10.98 -5.32 -12.68
C GLU A 103 -10.99 -4.12 -11.71
N PRO A 104 -11.19 -2.88 -12.20
CA PRO A 104 -11.16 -1.68 -11.37
C PRO A 104 -12.10 -1.75 -10.15
N ALA A 105 -13.22 -2.45 -10.28
CA ALA A 105 -14.19 -2.66 -9.20
C ALA A 105 -13.60 -3.37 -7.97
N PHE A 106 -12.58 -4.24 -8.15
CA PHE A 106 -11.87 -4.90 -7.05
C PHE A 106 -10.61 -4.13 -6.67
N GLN A 107 -9.90 -3.61 -7.66
CA GLN A 107 -8.59 -3.01 -7.50
C GLN A 107 -8.65 -1.70 -6.69
N VAL A 108 -9.60 -0.82 -7.00
CA VAL A 108 -9.72 0.52 -6.37
C VAL A 108 -10.01 0.42 -4.86
N PRO A 109 -10.98 -0.40 -4.39
CA PRO A 109 -11.20 -0.59 -2.96
C PRO A 109 -9.98 -1.13 -2.22
N LEU A 110 -9.22 -2.06 -2.83
CA LEU A 110 -8.01 -2.63 -2.24
C LEU A 110 -6.90 -1.59 -2.12
N TYR A 111 -6.66 -0.79 -3.16
CA TYR A 111 -5.71 0.32 -3.10
C TYR A 111 -6.05 1.31 -1.98
N ASN A 112 -7.30 1.77 -1.93
CA ASN A 112 -7.74 2.69 -0.89
C ASN A 112 -7.60 2.09 0.52
N PHE A 113 -7.87 0.79 0.66
CA PHE A 113 -7.68 0.11 1.93
C PHE A 113 -6.20 0.06 2.36
N ILE A 114 -5.30 -0.28 1.44
CA ILE A 114 -3.85 -0.32 1.68
C ILE A 114 -3.35 1.07 2.05
N LEU A 115 -3.70 2.11 1.30
CA LEU A 115 -3.33 3.50 1.61
C LEU A 115 -3.80 3.90 3.00
N ARG A 116 -5.07 3.63 3.34
CA ARG A 116 -5.62 3.96 4.65
C ARG A 116 -4.91 3.24 5.81
N LYS A 117 -4.42 2.02 5.60
CA LYS A 117 -3.75 1.23 6.66
C LYS A 117 -2.25 1.47 6.75
N CYS A 118 -1.59 1.67 5.62
CA CYS A 118 -0.14 1.75 5.55
C CYS A 118 0.37 3.20 5.55
N SER A 119 -0.32 4.14 4.90
CA SER A 119 0.18 5.52 4.80
C SER A 119 0.36 6.20 6.16
N PRO A 120 -0.58 6.13 7.13
CA PRO A 120 -0.35 6.74 8.45
C PRO A 120 0.85 6.14 9.20
N LYS A 121 1.06 4.82 9.08
CA LYS A 121 2.23 4.14 9.67
C LYS A 121 3.52 4.58 9.00
N ALA A 122 3.50 4.73 7.68
CA ALA A 122 4.65 5.20 6.93
C ALA A 122 5.03 6.64 7.30
N VAL A 123 4.06 7.53 7.54
CA VAL A 123 4.34 8.88 8.05
C VAL A 123 5.06 8.82 9.40
N GLN A 124 4.54 8.02 10.34
CA GLN A 124 5.14 7.87 11.67
C GLN A 124 6.57 7.31 11.59
N LEU A 125 6.79 6.21 10.87
CA LEU A 125 8.10 5.58 10.79
C LEU A 125 9.12 6.40 9.97
N ALA A 126 8.65 7.16 8.98
CA ALA A 126 9.50 8.09 8.24
C ALA A 126 10.01 9.20 9.17
N ASP A 127 9.16 9.73 10.04
CA ASP A 127 9.52 10.75 11.03
C ASP A 127 10.58 10.22 12.00
N ASP A 128 10.41 8.98 12.51
CA ASP A 128 11.35 8.33 13.44
C ASP A 128 12.79 8.25 12.89
N ILE A 129 12.97 8.16 11.57
CA ILE A 129 14.29 8.08 10.93
C ILE A 129 14.68 9.37 10.17
N GLY A 130 13.85 10.41 10.21
CA GLY A 130 14.10 11.70 9.57
C GLY A 130 13.94 11.70 8.04
N LEU A 131 13.07 10.85 7.49
CA LEU A 131 12.62 10.95 6.10
C LEU A 131 11.46 11.95 5.96
N PRO A 132 11.40 12.72 4.85
CA PRO A 132 10.28 13.62 4.61
C PRO A 132 9.00 12.82 4.36
N SER A 133 7.89 13.27 4.95
CA SER A 133 6.59 12.63 4.77
C SER A 133 6.09 12.71 3.32
N HIS A 134 5.51 11.62 2.82
CA HIS A 134 4.78 11.54 1.56
C HIS A 134 3.37 12.17 1.64
N LEU A 135 2.87 12.43 2.85
CA LEU A 135 1.59 13.10 3.10
C LEU A 135 1.81 14.44 3.78
N GLN A 136 1.01 15.42 3.39
CA GLN A 136 0.93 16.69 4.12
C GLN A 136 0.09 16.51 5.37
N ILE A 137 0.72 16.66 6.52
CA ILE A 137 0.02 16.66 7.81
C ILE A 137 -0.67 18.02 7.97
N PRO A 138 -1.96 18.07 8.38
CA PRO A 138 -2.62 19.34 8.68
C PRO A 138 -1.84 20.13 9.73
N GLN A 139 -1.62 21.42 9.48
CA GLN A 139 -0.92 22.33 10.39
C GLN A 139 -1.87 23.45 10.83
N ILE A 140 -1.91 23.72 12.14
CA ILE A 140 -2.58 24.89 12.68
C ILE A 140 -1.69 26.09 12.40
N LYS A 141 -2.19 27.05 11.63
CA LYS A 141 -1.51 28.34 11.39
C LYS A 141 -2.06 29.39 12.35
N PRO A 142 -1.22 30.31 12.88
CA PRO A 142 -1.70 31.46 13.62
C PRO A 142 -2.71 32.25 12.78
N ARG A 143 -3.79 32.72 13.40
CA ARG A 143 -4.76 33.58 12.73
C ARG A 143 -4.06 34.90 12.36
N GLN A 144 -3.80 35.14 11.09
CA GLN A 144 -3.34 36.45 10.63
C GLN A 144 -4.51 37.42 10.83
N ASN A 145 -4.39 38.31 11.82
CA ASN A 145 -5.26 39.46 11.91
C ASN A 145 -4.89 40.38 10.74
N SER A 146 -5.76 40.44 9.72
CA SER A 146 -5.70 41.48 8.70
C SER A 146 -5.95 42.81 9.39
N ASN A 147 -4.91 43.65 9.52
CA ASN A 147 -5.08 45.08 9.79
C ASN A 147 -5.45 45.80 8.49
#